data_AF-A0A3M0LMR3-F1
#
_entry.id   AF-A0A3M0LMR3-F1
#
_cell.length_a   1.000
_cell.length_b   1.000
_cell.length_c   1.000
_cell.angle_alpha   90.00
_cell.angle_beta   90.00
_cell.angle_gamma   90.00
#
_symmetry.space_group_name_H-M   'P 1'
#
loop_
_entity.id
_entity.type
_entity.pdbx_description
1 polymer ?
#
loop_
_entity_poly.entity_id
_entity_poly.type
_entity_poly.pdbx_seq_one_letter_code
_entity_poly.pdbx_strand_id
1 'polypeptide(L)'
;MGSLLEDPLGVAERLDQFLGPSIYTWGELQAILNILFTAEERNMIRRAGMRIWDSQHAQGPLADTKWPLQDPNWNPQQQDHRINMQDLKGIIVQGIREAVPRGQNINKAFNERQKKEETPTDWLERLRKNLQMYSGLDPETPLGQALLKTQFVAKSWDDIRKKLEKIR
;
A
#
# COMPACT_ATOMS: atom_id res chain seq x y z
N MET A 1 9.89 -0.27 -10.53
CA MET A 1 8.91 -0.52 -9.45
C MET A 1 7.95 -1.61 -9.94
N GLY A 2 7.40 -2.45 -9.06
CA GLY A 2 6.28 -3.33 -9.45
C GLY A 2 5.04 -2.52 -9.86
N SER A 3 4.04 -3.15 -10.45
CA SER A 3 2.78 -2.50 -10.86
C SER A 3 2.01 -1.94 -9.64
N LEU A 4 1.46 -0.73 -9.75
CA LEU A 4 0.62 -0.15 -8.67
C LEU A 4 -0.57 -1.06 -8.37
N LEU A 5 -1.18 -1.62 -9.40
CA LEU A 5 -2.36 -2.49 -9.28
C LEU A 5 -2.03 -3.82 -8.61
N GLU A 6 -0.80 -4.31 -8.79
CA GLU A 6 -0.34 -5.56 -8.18
C GLU A 6 0.19 -5.35 -6.76
N ASP A 7 0.83 -4.21 -6.46
CA ASP A 7 1.53 -3.96 -5.21
C ASP A 7 1.44 -2.51 -4.71
N PRO A 8 0.26 -2.00 -4.38
CA PRO A 8 0.14 -0.62 -3.92
C PRO A 8 0.99 -0.38 -2.65
N LEU A 9 1.05 -1.35 -1.75
CA LEU A 9 1.76 -1.20 -0.46
C LEU A 9 3.28 -1.24 -0.62
N GLY A 10 3.82 -2.23 -1.35
CA GLY A 10 5.26 -2.29 -1.59
C GLY A 10 5.73 -1.17 -2.51
N VAL A 11 4.90 -0.69 -3.44
CA VAL A 11 5.22 0.51 -4.23
C VAL A 11 5.27 1.74 -3.33
N ALA A 12 4.30 1.91 -2.43
CA ALA A 12 4.31 3.02 -1.47
C ALA A 12 5.53 2.97 -0.53
N GLU A 13 5.88 1.80 -0.02
CA GLU A 13 7.04 1.59 0.86
C GLU A 13 8.35 1.94 0.14
N ARG A 14 8.54 1.43 -1.08
CA ARG A 14 9.73 1.75 -1.88
C ARG A 14 9.82 3.23 -2.24
N LEU A 15 8.70 3.87 -2.56
CA LEU A 15 8.68 5.30 -2.84
C LEU A 15 9.01 6.10 -1.57
N ASP A 16 8.41 5.77 -0.43
CA ASP A 16 8.67 6.48 0.83
C ASP A 16 10.14 6.32 1.26
N GLN A 17 10.71 5.13 1.10
CA GLN A 17 12.13 4.88 1.34
C GLN A 17 13.03 5.68 0.39
N PHE A 18 12.68 5.74 -0.90
CA PHE A 18 13.42 6.53 -1.90
C PHE A 18 13.39 8.03 -1.56
N LEU A 19 12.22 8.56 -1.23
CA LEU A 19 12.07 9.96 -0.86
C LEU A 19 12.80 10.26 0.46
N GLY A 20 12.71 9.36 1.44
CA GLY A 20 13.41 9.51 2.73
C GLY A 20 13.01 10.81 3.46
N PRO A 21 13.88 11.38 4.30
CA PRO A 21 13.59 12.61 5.04
C PRO A 21 13.76 13.88 4.20
N SER A 22 14.21 13.77 2.93
CA SER A 22 14.48 14.91 2.06
C SER A 22 13.21 15.67 1.70
N ILE A 23 13.36 16.98 1.49
CA ILE A 23 12.29 17.84 0.97
C ILE A 23 12.38 17.83 -0.55
N TYR A 24 11.25 17.55 -1.21
CA TYR A 24 11.12 17.62 -2.66
C TYR A 24 10.13 18.73 -3.01
N THR A 25 10.46 19.49 -4.04
CA THR A 25 9.58 20.49 -4.62
C THR A 25 8.35 19.85 -5.28
N TRP A 26 7.31 20.65 -5.52
CA TRP A 26 6.13 20.19 -6.25
C TRP A 26 6.51 19.62 -7.63
N GLY A 27 7.38 20.32 -8.37
CA GLY A 27 7.85 19.91 -9.69
C GLY A 27 8.62 18.58 -9.67
N GLU A 28 9.51 18.38 -8.69
CA GLU A 28 10.24 17.11 -8.53
C GLU A 28 9.29 15.94 -8.23
N LEU A 29 8.33 16.14 -7.33
CA LEU A 29 7.32 15.12 -7.02
C LEU A 29 6.45 14.80 -8.23
N GLN A 30 6.03 15.80 -9.02
CA GLN A 30 5.29 15.55 -10.27
C GLN A 30 6.14 14.80 -11.29
N ALA A 31 7.42 15.16 -11.46
CA ALA A 31 8.33 14.48 -12.37
C ALA A 31 8.52 13.00 -11.98
N ILE A 32 8.74 12.73 -10.69
CA ILE A 32 8.83 11.37 -10.15
C ILE A 32 7.55 10.59 -10.45
N LEU A 33 6.38 11.15 -10.18
CA LEU A 33 5.10 10.49 -10.47
C LEU A 33 4.90 10.21 -11.96
N ASN A 34 5.30 11.15 -12.83
CA ASN A 34 5.20 10.99 -14.29
C ASN A 34 6.12 9.90 -14.85
N ILE A 35 7.26 9.67 -14.21
CA ILE A 35 8.19 8.58 -14.58
C ILE A 35 7.65 7.23 -14.12
N LEU A 36 7.05 7.17 -12.93
CA LEU A 36 6.73 5.91 -12.25
C LEU A 36 5.35 5.35 -12.60
N PHE A 37 4.39 6.20 -12.93
CA PHE A 37 2.99 5.83 -13.04
C PHE A 37 2.39 6.30 -14.35
N THR A 38 1.43 5.56 -14.87
CA THR A 38 0.55 5.97 -15.97
C THR A 38 -0.37 7.13 -15.56
N ALA A 39 -1.02 7.79 -16.52
CA ALA A 39 -1.95 8.87 -16.21
C ALA A 39 -3.14 8.39 -15.36
N GLU A 40 -3.63 7.18 -15.65
CA GLU A 40 -4.71 6.50 -14.93
C GLU A 40 -4.32 6.23 -13.48
N GLU A 41 -3.14 5.64 -13.26
CA GLU A 41 -2.60 5.37 -11.92
C GLU A 41 -2.39 6.66 -11.13
N ARG A 42 -1.82 7.71 -11.74
CA ARG A 42 -1.69 9.02 -11.08
C ARG A 42 -3.03 9.60 -10.65
N ASN A 43 -4.06 9.47 -11.49
CA ASN A 43 -5.42 9.89 -11.15
C ASN A 43 -6.01 9.07 -10.00
N MET A 44 -5.75 7.77 -9.94
CA MET A 44 -6.16 6.92 -8.81
C MET A 44 -5.47 7.34 -7.51
N ILE A 45 -4.14 7.50 -7.55
CA ILE A 45 -3.34 7.94 -6.40
C ILE A 45 -3.83 9.29 -5.88
N ARG A 46 -4.00 10.28 -6.76
CA ARG A 46 -4.46 11.62 -6.39
C ARG A 46 -5.82 11.57 -5.70
N ARG A 47 -6.81 10.90 -6.31
CA ARG A 47 -8.17 10.81 -5.72
C ARG A 47 -8.15 10.13 -4.35
N ALA A 48 -7.39 9.04 -4.21
CA ALA A 48 -7.26 8.34 -2.94
C ALA A 48 -6.58 9.22 -1.88
N GLY A 49 -5.46 9.85 -2.22
CA GLY A 49 -4.71 10.71 -1.31
C GLY A 49 -5.54 11.91 -0.84
N MET A 50 -6.22 12.60 -1.76
CA MET A 50 -7.07 13.75 -1.43
C MET A 50 -8.22 13.35 -0.50
N ARG A 51 -8.91 12.24 -0.79
CA ARG A 51 -9.99 11.73 0.06
C ARG A 51 -9.52 11.45 1.49
N ILE A 52 -8.34 10.87 1.65
CA ILE A 52 -7.75 10.59 2.97
C ILE A 52 -7.42 11.89 3.68
N TRP A 53 -6.76 12.83 2.98
CA TRP A 53 -6.42 14.13 3.53
C TRP A 53 -7.64 14.86 4.08
N ASP A 54 -8.68 15.02 3.25
CA ASP A 54 -9.91 15.73 3.64
C ASP A 54 -10.60 15.04 4.83
N SER A 55 -10.59 13.70 4.87
CA SER A 55 -11.17 12.95 6.01
C SER A 55 -10.41 13.17 7.32
N GLN A 56 -9.09 13.38 7.26
CA GLN A 56 -8.24 13.61 8.43
C GLN A 56 -8.21 15.09 8.85
N HIS A 57 -8.50 15.99 7.91
CA HIS A 57 -8.42 17.44 8.10
C HIS A 57 -9.77 18.12 7.86
N ALA A 58 -10.84 17.61 8.48
CA ALA A 58 -12.20 18.11 8.28
C ALA A 58 -12.39 19.61 8.58
N GLN A 59 -11.54 20.21 9.42
CA GLN A 59 -11.52 21.66 9.71
C GLN A 59 -10.24 22.35 9.21
N GLY A 60 -9.40 21.65 8.46
CA GLY A 60 -8.11 22.12 7.96
C GLY A 60 -8.16 22.58 6.49
N PRO A 61 -6.98 22.86 5.90
CA PRO A 61 -6.87 23.18 4.49
C PRO A 61 -7.37 22.03 3.61
N LEU A 62 -8.12 22.36 2.55
CA LEU A 62 -8.62 21.38 1.58
C LEU A 62 -7.47 20.69 0.85
N ALA A 63 -7.65 19.42 0.49
CA ALA A 63 -6.63 18.64 -0.21
C ALA A 63 -6.13 19.29 -1.51
N ASP A 64 -6.99 20.02 -2.24
CA ASP A 64 -6.59 20.73 -3.46
C ASP A 64 -5.55 21.83 -3.20
N THR A 65 -5.54 22.43 -2.00
CA THR A 65 -4.50 23.40 -1.61
C THR A 65 -3.16 22.73 -1.32
N LYS A 66 -3.19 21.44 -0.94
CA LYS A 66 -2.01 20.65 -0.55
C LYS A 66 -1.47 19.79 -1.67
N TRP A 67 -2.28 19.51 -2.69
CA TRP A 67 -1.85 18.93 -3.94
C TRP A 67 -2.49 19.70 -5.09
N PRO A 68 -2.00 20.89 -5.45
CA PRO A 68 -2.54 21.64 -6.57
C PRO A 68 -2.21 20.96 -7.92
N LEU A 69 -3.06 21.21 -8.93
CA LEU A 69 -2.87 20.71 -10.30
C LEU A 69 -1.80 21.48 -11.09
N GLN A 70 -1.52 22.71 -10.68
CA GLN A 70 -0.48 23.57 -11.26
C GLN A 70 0.59 23.87 -10.21
N ASP A 71 1.75 24.31 -10.67
CA ASP A 71 2.85 24.68 -9.77
C ASP A 71 2.41 25.82 -8.83
N PRO A 72 2.40 25.59 -7.50
CA PRO A 72 2.02 26.62 -6.54
C PRO A 72 3.15 27.64 -6.27
N ASN A 73 4.33 27.50 -6.90
CA ASN A 73 5.52 28.30 -6.65
C ASN A 73 5.96 28.25 -5.17
N TRP A 74 5.86 27.08 -4.54
CA TRP A 74 6.32 26.91 -3.16
C TRP A 74 7.84 27.08 -3.05
N ASN A 75 8.23 28.02 -2.19
CA ASN A 75 9.62 28.34 -1.90
C ASN A 75 10.15 27.49 -0.71
N PRO A 76 11.18 26.63 -0.89
CA PRO A 76 11.72 25.77 0.17
C PRO A 76 12.45 26.53 1.30
N GLN A 77 12.73 27.82 1.12
CA GLN A 77 13.24 28.68 2.19
C GLN A 77 12.13 29.15 3.15
N GLN A 78 10.85 29.06 2.76
CA GLN A 78 9.72 29.47 3.60
C GLN A 78 9.14 28.28 4.36
N GLN A 79 8.90 28.45 5.65
CA GLN A 79 8.49 27.36 6.54
C GLN A 79 7.13 26.76 6.13
N ASP A 80 6.12 27.59 5.87
CA ASP A 80 4.78 27.10 5.49
C ASP A 80 4.79 26.34 4.16
N HIS A 81 5.65 26.75 3.24
CA HIS A 81 5.85 26.06 1.96
C HIS A 81 6.56 24.72 2.13
N ARG A 82 7.52 24.61 3.06
CA ARG A 82 8.11 23.31 3.40
C ARG A 82 7.08 22.36 4.00
N ILE A 83 6.18 22.86 4.83
CA ILE A 83 5.07 22.07 5.38
C ILE A 83 4.20 21.56 4.23
N ASN A 84 3.83 22.42 3.26
CA ASN A 84 3.07 21.99 2.10
C ASN A 84 3.77 20.92 1.25
N MET A 85 5.09 21.02 1.07
CA MET A 85 5.89 20.00 0.36
C MET A 85 5.90 18.66 1.11
N GLN A 86 6.01 18.70 2.44
CA GLN A 86 5.96 17.50 3.29
C GLN A 86 4.56 16.87 3.30
N ASP A 87 3.53 17.69 3.40
CA ASP A 87 2.13 17.25 3.29
C ASP A 87 1.88 16.59 1.95
N LEU A 88 2.30 17.21 0.84
CA LEU A 88 2.18 16.64 -0.50
C LEU A 88 2.88 15.28 -0.60
N LYS A 89 4.10 15.15 -0.09
CA LYS A 89 4.79 13.85 0.00
C LYS A 89 3.93 12.82 0.74
N GLY A 90 3.40 13.18 1.91
CA GLY A 90 2.56 12.30 2.72
C GLY A 90 1.27 11.87 2.00
N ILE A 91 0.60 12.82 1.33
CA ILE A 91 -0.61 12.57 0.55
C ILE A 91 -0.32 11.62 -0.61
N ILE A 92 0.81 11.78 -1.31
CA ILE A 92 1.21 10.88 -2.40
C ILE A 92 1.40 9.46 -1.88
N VAL A 93 2.17 9.27 -0.81
CA VAL A 93 2.45 7.94 -0.24
C VAL A 93 1.17 7.26 0.22
N GLN A 94 0.27 7.98 0.91
CA GLN A 94 -1.02 7.43 1.32
C GLN A 94 -1.95 7.18 0.14
N GLY A 95 -1.94 8.06 -0.85
CA GLY A 95 -2.68 7.89 -2.09
C GLY A 95 -2.30 6.61 -2.81
N ILE A 96 -1.01 6.25 -2.86
CA ILE A 96 -0.54 5.00 -3.45
C ILE A 96 -1.05 3.79 -2.65
N ARG A 97 -0.99 3.84 -1.31
CA ARG A 97 -1.45 2.75 -0.43
C ARG A 97 -2.94 2.42 -0.62
N GLU A 98 -3.74 3.44 -0.90
CA GLU A 98 -5.21 3.32 -0.98
C GLU A 98 -5.77 3.51 -2.40
N ALA A 99 -4.91 3.65 -3.41
CA ALA A 99 -5.31 3.83 -4.81
C ALA A 99 -6.10 2.62 -5.33
N VAL A 100 -5.74 1.43 -4.86
CA VAL A 100 -6.35 0.16 -5.26
C VAL A 100 -7.26 -0.30 -4.12
N PRO A 101 -8.56 -0.54 -4.37
CA PRO A 101 -9.46 -1.06 -3.35
C PRO A 101 -8.93 -2.38 -2.80
N ARG A 102 -8.73 -2.43 -1.47
CA ARG A 102 -8.19 -3.61 -0.78
C ARG A 102 -8.93 -4.89 -1.13
N GLY A 103 -10.24 -4.85 -1.40
CA GLY A 103 -11.03 -6.02 -1.79
C GLY A 103 -10.62 -6.75 -3.08
N GLN A 104 -9.63 -6.26 -3.85
CA GLN A 104 -9.30 -6.81 -5.17
C GLN A 104 -7.97 -7.61 -5.23
N ASN A 105 -7.15 -7.66 -4.17
CA ASN A 105 -5.83 -8.30 -4.24
C ASN A 105 -5.68 -9.57 -3.37
N ILE A 106 -6.72 -10.40 -3.35
CA ILE A 106 -6.70 -11.74 -2.71
C ILE A 106 -5.59 -12.62 -3.30
N ASN A 107 -5.34 -12.52 -4.61
CA ASN A 107 -4.26 -13.29 -5.26
C ASN A 107 -2.90 -12.99 -4.64
N LYS A 108 -2.64 -11.73 -4.29
CA LYS A 108 -1.39 -11.36 -3.63
C LYS A 108 -1.31 -11.79 -2.18
N ALA A 109 -2.42 -11.72 -1.44
CA ALA A 109 -2.47 -12.23 -0.06
C ALA A 109 -1.93 -13.68 0.04
N PHE A 110 -2.07 -14.45 -1.04
CA PHE A 110 -1.69 -15.85 -1.13
C PHE A 110 -0.60 -16.16 -2.17
N ASN A 111 0.13 -15.16 -2.67
CA ASN A 111 1.15 -15.38 -3.70
C ASN A 111 2.38 -16.12 -3.14
N GLU A 112 2.69 -15.89 -1.87
CA GLU A 112 3.84 -16.49 -1.21
C GLU A 112 3.59 -17.95 -0.79
N ARG A 113 4.67 -18.72 -0.65
CA ARG A 113 4.66 -20.07 -0.05
C ARG A 113 5.34 -20.05 1.31
N GLN A 114 5.07 -21.08 2.11
CA GLN A 114 5.80 -21.32 3.34
C GLN A 114 7.28 -21.59 3.01
N LYS A 115 8.19 -20.96 3.77
CA LYS A 115 9.64 -21.24 3.63
C LYS A 115 9.98 -22.57 4.30
N LYS A 116 11.03 -23.25 3.84
CA LYS A 116 11.44 -24.56 4.36
C LYS A 116 11.74 -24.55 5.86
N GLU A 117 12.25 -23.43 6.37
CA GLU A 117 12.66 -23.24 7.77
C GLU A 117 11.60 -22.51 8.61
N GLU A 118 10.47 -22.10 8.02
CA GLU A 118 9.43 -21.34 8.69
C GLU A 118 8.45 -22.28 9.39
N THR A 119 8.16 -22.01 10.67
CA THR A 119 7.22 -22.86 11.43
C THR A 119 5.80 -22.74 10.89
N PRO A 120 4.94 -23.77 11.09
CA PRO A 120 3.52 -23.67 10.73
C PRO A 120 2.80 -22.47 11.35
N THR A 121 3.15 -22.10 12.58
CA THR A 121 2.56 -20.94 13.27
C THR A 121 2.98 -19.63 12.62
N ASP A 122 4.27 -19.45 12.34
CA ASP A 122 4.76 -18.24 11.68
C ASP A 122 4.16 -18.08 10.27
N TRP A 123 4.00 -19.20 9.56
CA TRP A 123 3.34 -19.23 8.26
C TRP A 123 1.88 -18.80 8.34
N LEU A 124 1.13 -19.29 9.33
CA LEU A 124 -0.27 -18.91 9.53
C LEU A 124 -0.41 -17.42 9.86
N GLU A 125 0.44 -16.90 10.75
CA GLU A 125 0.43 -15.47 11.12
C GLU A 125 0.77 -14.57 9.93
N ARG A 126 1.74 -14.97 9.10
CA ARG A 126 2.06 -14.26 7.85
C ARG A 126 0.87 -14.27 6.88
N LEU A 127 0.18 -15.40 6.74
CA LEU A 127 -1.05 -15.48 5.93
C LEU A 127 -2.17 -14.59 6.47
N ARG A 128 -2.42 -14.57 7.79
CA ARG A 128 -3.41 -13.67 8.41
C ARG A 128 -3.10 -12.20 8.11
N LYS A 129 -1.84 -11.81 8.33
CA LYS A 129 -1.36 -10.46 8.07
C LYS A 129 -1.52 -10.08 6.60
N ASN A 130 -1.13 -10.97 5.69
CA ASN A 130 -1.25 -10.74 4.25
C ASN A 130 -2.72 -10.65 3.80
N LEU A 131 -3.60 -11.49 4.34
CA LEU A 131 -5.03 -11.44 4.05
C LEU A 131 -5.62 -10.08 4.45
N GLN A 132 -5.39 -9.65 5.69
CA GLN A 132 -5.89 -8.36 6.16
C GLN A 132 -5.28 -7.19 5.36
N MET A 133 -3.97 -7.24 5.11
CA MET A 133 -3.21 -6.18 4.46
C MET A 133 -3.59 -6.00 2.98
N TYR A 134 -3.71 -7.09 2.22
CA TYR A 134 -3.90 -7.03 0.76
C TYR A 134 -5.36 -7.21 0.31
N SER A 135 -6.21 -7.82 1.12
CA SER A 135 -7.64 -8.01 0.79
C SER A 135 -8.57 -7.12 1.60
N GLY A 136 -8.12 -6.59 2.76
CA GLY A 136 -8.98 -5.92 3.73
C GLY A 136 -9.96 -6.86 4.45
N LEU A 137 -9.95 -8.16 4.13
CA LEU A 137 -10.79 -9.15 4.77
C LEU A 137 -10.28 -9.45 6.18
N ASP A 138 -11.19 -9.41 7.14
CA ASP A 138 -10.91 -9.81 8.51
C ASP A 138 -10.65 -11.34 8.57
N PRO A 139 -9.46 -11.78 9.02
CA PRO A 139 -9.10 -13.19 9.21
C PRO A 139 -10.09 -13.99 10.05
N GLU A 140 -10.81 -13.35 10.98
CA GLU A 140 -11.74 -14.02 11.90
C GLU A 140 -13.12 -14.27 11.28
N THR A 141 -13.43 -13.66 10.14
CA THR A 141 -14.70 -13.90 9.44
C THR A 141 -14.77 -15.32 8.88
N PRO A 142 -15.97 -15.90 8.70
CA PRO A 142 -16.10 -17.24 8.11
C PRO A 142 -15.40 -17.38 6.75
N LEU A 143 -15.48 -16.35 5.90
CA LEU A 143 -14.78 -16.32 4.62
C LEU A 143 -13.26 -16.23 4.80
N GLY A 144 -12.78 -15.39 5.73
CA GLY A 144 -11.36 -15.26 6.04
C GLY A 144 -10.76 -16.58 6.52
N GLN A 145 -11.42 -17.24 7.48
CA GLN A 145 -11.00 -18.54 7.97
C GLN A 145 -11.02 -19.63 6.90
N ALA A 146 -12.03 -19.63 6.02
CA ALA A 146 -12.11 -20.58 4.91
C ALA A 146 -10.92 -20.41 3.94
N LEU A 147 -10.64 -19.18 3.52
CA LEU A 147 -9.52 -18.87 2.63
C LEU A 147 -8.17 -19.22 3.28
N LEU A 148 -7.97 -18.87 4.56
CA LEU A 148 -6.75 -19.19 5.29
C LEU A 148 -6.52 -20.71 5.36
N LYS A 149 -7.54 -21.50 5.70
CA LYS A 149 -7.42 -22.96 5.73
C LYS A 149 -7.04 -23.53 4.36
N THR A 150 -7.73 -23.11 3.31
CA THR A 150 -7.44 -23.57 1.94
C THR A 150 -6.02 -23.23 1.52
N GLN A 151 -5.58 -21.99 1.77
CA GLN A 151 -4.28 -21.51 1.28
C GLN A 151 -3.12 -21.99 2.14
N PHE A 152 -3.32 -22.13 3.45
CA PHE A 152 -2.34 -22.71 4.36
C PHE A 152 -1.87 -24.07 3.84
N VAL A 153 -2.80 -24.99 3.56
CA VAL A 153 -2.48 -26.33 3.03
C VAL A 153 -1.85 -26.27 1.64
N ALA A 154 -2.45 -25.49 0.73
CA ALA A 154 -2.02 -25.41 -0.67
C ALA A 154 -0.61 -24.82 -0.86
N LYS A 155 -0.16 -23.99 0.10
CA LYS A 155 1.10 -23.23 0.02
C LYS A 155 2.12 -23.64 1.09
N SER A 156 1.77 -24.57 1.99
CA SER A 156 2.70 -25.20 2.93
C SER A 156 3.79 -25.98 2.21
N TRP A 157 4.96 -26.05 2.86
CA TRP A 157 6.08 -26.87 2.41
C TRP A 157 5.75 -28.36 2.48
N ASP A 158 6.45 -29.18 1.69
CA ASP A 158 6.06 -30.58 1.46
C ASP A 158 6.05 -31.45 2.72
N ASP A 159 6.94 -31.18 3.68
CA ASP A 159 7.02 -31.92 4.94
C ASP A 159 5.77 -31.69 5.82
N ILE A 160 5.30 -30.45 5.88
CA ILE A 160 4.08 -30.06 6.59
C ILE A 160 2.85 -30.57 5.85
N ARG A 161 2.83 -30.46 4.52
CA ARG A 161 1.71 -30.98 3.70
C ARG A 161 1.53 -32.49 3.92
N LYS A 162 2.62 -33.26 3.89
CA LYS A 162 2.61 -34.71 4.20
C LYS A 162 2.16 -35.03 5.62
N LYS A 163 2.39 -34.14 6.59
CA LYS A 163 1.88 -34.30 7.97
C LYS A 163 0.39 -34.00 8.05
N LEU A 164 -0.09 -32.94 7.38
CA LEU A 164 -1.50 -32.55 7.37
C LEU A 164 -2.38 -33.58 6.65
N GLU A 165 -1.90 -34.17 5.55
CA GLU A 165 -2.60 -35.24 4.83
C GLU A 165 -2.82 -36.51 5.68
N LYS A 166 -1.99 -36.75 6.70
CA LYS A 166 -2.13 -37.88 7.62
C LYS A 166 -3.12 -37.63 8.76
N ILE A 167 -3.46 -36.37 9.02
CA ILE A 167 -4.38 -35.94 10.08
C ILE A 167 -5.80 -35.74 9.53
N ARG A 168 -5.95 -35.77 8.20
CA ARG A 168 -7.22 -35.68 7.48
C ARG A 168 -7.95 -37.02 7.45
#